data_AF-A0A922LIE4-F1
#
_entry.id   AF-A0A922LIE4-F1
#
_cell.length_a   1.000
_cell.length_b   1.000
_cell.length_c   1.000
_cell.angle_alpha   90.00
_cell.angle_beta   90.00
_cell.angle_gamma   90.00
#
_symmetry.space_group_name_H-M   'P 1'
#
loop_
_entity.id
_entity.type
_entity.pdbx_description
1 polymer ?
#
loop_
_entity_poly.entity_id
_entity_poly.type
_entity_poly.pdbx_seq_one_letter_code
_entity_poly.pdbx_strand_id
1 'polypeptide(L)'
;MRLILELREIRFTTDYFENGLHRCYGGSIGRVFSSLRMANYKDPYAHAADLFNGTGSYGNGGAMRIAPAALYGLRYSKREFEKIVIDITRLTHTNPLAIFGALIQAYAIQMIFSLIHDHIQLDYVAFIDNLLKRLERTEYFVDFKQPNWLEALDAYKEKLQIVKYLLIDDKKPSVTNIVHQLGRFTFSRGTFLLLPSYM
;
A
#
# COMPACT_ATOMS: atom_id res chain seq x y z
N MET A 1 4.93 21.50 -2.37
CA MET A 1 4.85 20.03 -2.52
C MET A 1 6.16 19.39 -2.99
N ARG A 2 6.87 19.96 -3.99
CA ARG A 2 8.18 19.46 -4.47
C ARG A 2 9.25 19.32 -3.39
N LEU A 3 9.40 20.33 -2.52
CA LEU A 3 10.33 20.31 -1.38
C LEU A 3 10.06 19.16 -0.37
N ILE A 4 8.80 18.74 -0.24
CA ILE A 4 8.40 17.66 0.70
C ILE A 4 8.78 16.29 0.14
N LEU A 5 8.77 16.11 -1.18
CA LEU A 5 9.15 14.85 -1.82
C LEU A 5 10.67 14.65 -1.77
N GLU A 6 11.44 15.69 -2.13
CA GLU A 6 12.91 15.67 -2.05
C GLU A 6 13.41 15.37 -0.62
N LEU A 7 12.80 16.01 0.39
CA LEU A 7 13.14 15.75 1.80
C LEU A 7 12.76 14.33 2.27
N ARG A 8 11.79 13.66 1.64
CA ARG A 8 11.38 12.29 2.01
C ARG A 8 12.29 11.24 1.39
N GLU A 9 12.67 11.41 0.13
CA GLU A 9 13.59 10.53 -0.58
C GLU A 9 14.96 10.48 0.09
N ILE A 10 15.51 11.66 0.39
CA ILE A 10 16.77 11.81 1.11
C ILE A 10 16.69 11.15 2.48
N ARG A 11 15.56 11.29 3.20
CA ARG A 11 15.40 10.65 4.53
C ARG A 11 15.35 9.13 4.45
N PHE A 12 14.68 8.54 3.46
CA PHE A 12 14.64 7.08 3.31
C PHE A 12 16.01 6.49 3.01
N THR A 13 16.76 7.09 2.10
CA THR A 13 18.10 6.61 1.78
C THR A 13 19.05 6.83 2.96
N THR A 14 19.05 8.03 3.57
CA THR A 14 19.90 8.35 4.72
C THR A 14 19.67 7.41 5.90
N ASP A 15 18.42 7.23 6.33
CA ASP A 15 18.11 6.31 7.43
C ASP A 15 18.47 4.85 7.10
N TYR A 16 18.31 4.42 5.84
CA TYR A 16 18.74 3.08 5.41
C TYR A 16 20.26 2.89 5.50
N PHE A 17 21.05 3.83 4.97
CA PHE A 17 22.50 3.68 4.95
C PHE A 17 23.17 3.94 6.31
N GLU A 18 22.56 4.78 7.15
CA GLU A 18 23.08 5.06 8.49
C GLU A 18 22.64 4.01 9.52
N ASN A 19 21.38 3.56 9.46
CA ASN A 19 20.76 2.77 10.52
C ASN A 19 20.15 1.44 10.06
N GLY A 20 20.27 1.08 8.77
CA GLY A 20 19.47 0.01 8.17
C GLY A 20 20.00 -1.41 8.30
N LEU A 21 21.27 -1.61 8.70
CA LEU A 21 21.92 -2.92 8.77
C LEU A 21 21.15 -3.95 9.61
N HIS A 22 20.48 -3.52 10.67
CA HIS A 22 19.75 -4.41 11.59
C HIS A 22 18.23 -4.41 11.40
N ARG A 23 17.72 -3.70 10.39
CA ARG A 23 16.28 -3.45 10.21
C ARG A 23 15.58 -4.41 9.25
N CYS A 24 16.28 -5.45 8.80
CA CYS A 24 15.72 -6.55 8.00
C CYS A 24 14.95 -6.08 6.75
N TYR A 25 15.47 -5.06 6.06
CA TYR A 25 14.87 -4.58 4.82
C TYR A 25 14.80 -5.68 3.74
N GLY A 26 13.78 -5.62 2.88
CA GLY A 26 13.64 -6.52 1.74
C GLY A 26 14.83 -6.43 0.78
N GLY A 27 15.26 -7.57 0.23
CA GLY A 27 16.53 -7.70 -0.49
C GLY A 27 16.70 -6.79 -1.72
N SER A 28 15.61 -6.28 -2.31
CA SER A 28 15.67 -5.35 -3.45
C SER A 28 15.91 -3.90 -3.06
N ILE A 29 15.63 -3.49 -1.82
CA ILE A 29 15.58 -2.06 -1.47
C ILE A 29 16.95 -1.39 -1.50
N GLY A 30 18.01 -2.12 -1.15
CA GLY A 30 19.36 -1.57 -1.15
C GLY A 30 19.75 -1.07 -2.54
N ARG A 31 19.30 -1.77 -3.60
CA ARG A 31 19.52 -1.36 -4.99
C ARG A 31 18.76 -0.06 -5.29
N VAL A 32 17.48 0.03 -4.94
CA VAL A 32 16.67 1.24 -5.13
C VAL A 32 17.32 2.46 -4.47
N PHE A 33 17.71 2.34 -3.20
CA PHE A 33 18.30 3.46 -2.46
C PHE A 33 19.69 3.85 -2.95
N SER A 34 20.49 2.88 -3.41
CA SER A 34 21.79 3.16 -4.03
C SER A 34 21.61 3.92 -5.33
N SER A 35 20.69 3.47 -6.19
CA SER A 35 20.41 4.11 -7.47
C SER A 35 19.82 5.52 -7.31
N LEU A 36 18.93 5.75 -6.33
CA LEU A 36 18.44 7.10 -5.99
C LEU A 36 19.57 8.06 -5.61
N ARG A 37 20.52 7.62 -4.77
CA ARG A 37 21.70 8.43 -4.42
C ARG A 37 22.57 8.72 -5.65
N MET A 38 22.84 7.71 -6.47
CA MET A 38 23.64 7.86 -7.69
C MET A 38 23.00 8.82 -8.70
N ALA A 39 21.68 8.81 -8.82
CA ALA A 39 20.93 9.70 -9.70
C ALA A 39 20.76 11.12 -9.12
N ASN A 40 21.31 11.41 -7.93
CA ASN A 40 21.05 12.63 -7.18
C ASN A 40 19.54 12.94 -7.08
N TYR A 41 18.75 11.89 -6.83
CA TYR A 41 17.28 11.95 -6.69
C TYR A 41 16.53 12.51 -7.91
N LYS A 42 17.16 12.51 -9.09
CA LYS A 42 16.44 12.78 -10.34
C LYS A 42 15.56 11.60 -10.70
N ASP A 43 14.30 11.88 -11.01
CA ASP A 43 13.24 10.89 -11.26
C ASP A 43 13.19 9.77 -10.20
N PRO A 44 12.68 10.09 -9.00
CA PRO A 44 12.78 9.22 -7.83
C PRO A 44 11.93 7.95 -7.91
N TYR A 45 11.22 7.74 -9.02
CA TYR A 45 10.35 6.59 -9.25
C TYR A 45 10.94 5.60 -10.26
N ALA A 46 11.85 6.04 -11.14
CA ALA A 46 12.35 5.25 -12.27
C ALA A 46 12.94 3.91 -11.82
N HIS A 47 13.87 3.93 -10.87
CA HIS A 47 14.52 2.70 -10.43
C HIS A 47 13.58 1.72 -9.72
N ALA A 48 12.58 2.23 -9.00
CA ALA A 48 11.56 1.37 -8.41
C ALA A 48 10.66 0.74 -9.49
N ALA A 49 10.40 1.46 -10.59
CA ALA A 49 9.69 0.96 -11.76
C ALA A 49 10.46 -0.13 -12.51
N ASP A 50 11.78 0.02 -12.64
CA ASP A 50 12.62 -0.93 -13.38
C ASP A 50 12.82 -2.28 -12.67
N LEU A 51 12.52 -2.36 -11.37
CA LEU A 51 12.61 -3.63 -10.63
C LEU A 51 11.67 -4.69 -11.21
N PHE A 52 12.06 -5.96 -11.10
CA PHE A 52 11.25 -7.11 -11.50
C PHE A 52 10.79 -7.02 -12.96
N ASN A 53 11.75 -6.82 -13.87
CA ASN A 53 11.50 -6.70 -15.32
C ASN A 53 10.52 -5.57 -15.69
N GLY A 54 10.61 -4.43 -14.99
CA GLY A 54 9.75 -3.27 -15.26
C GLY A 54 8.36 -3.34 -14.62
N THR A 55 8.04 -4.40 -13.88
CA THR A 55 6.73 -4.54 -13.20
C THR A 55 6.67 -3.82 -11.86
N GLY A 56 7.83 -3.47 -11.29
CA GLY A 56 7.95 -2.91 -9.95
C GLY A 56 7.70 -3.93 -8.84
N SER A 57 8.07 -3.58 -7.61
CA SER A 57 7.81 -4.46 -6.46
C SER A 57 6.33 -4.45 -6.08
N TYR A 58 5.70 -5.63 -6.02
CA TYR A 58 4.36 -5.84 -5.45
C TYR A 58 4.38 -6.04 -3.92
N GLY A 59 5.54 -5.92 -3.27
CA GLY A 59 5.67 -6.11 -1.83
C GLY A 59 4.83 -5.11 -1.02
N ASN A 60 4.63 -5.42 0.26
CA ASN A 60 3.82 -4.58 1.14
C ASN A 60 4.58 -3.38 1.75
N GLY A 61 5.82 -3.14 1.32
CA GLY A 61 6.70 -2.17 1.95
C GLY A 61 6.21 -0.72 1.86
N GLY A 62 5.43 -0.40 0.83
CA GLY A 62 4.71 0.88 0.73
C GLY A 62 3.62 1.01 1.80
N ALA A 63 2.77 -0.02 1.91
CA ALA A 63 1.66 -0.04 2.84
C ALA A 63 2.10 -0.10 4.31
N MET A 64 3.15 -0.86 4.65
CA MET A 64 3.63 -1.00 6.04
C MET A 64 4.04 0.34 6.68
N ARG A 65 4.35 1.36 5.87
CA ARG A 65 4.81 2.69 6.33
C ARG A 65 3.81 3.82 6.04
N ILE A 66 2.59 3.50 5.60
CA ILE A 66 1.69 4.53 5.06
C ILE A 66 0.92 5.32 6.13
N ALA A 67 0.81 4.77 7.34
CA ALA A 67 -0.07 5.34 8.37
C ALA A 67 0.21 6.81 8.71
N PRO A 68 1.46 7.28 8.90
CA PRO A 68 1.72 8.70 9.15
C PRO A 68 1.31 9.61 7.98
N ALA A 69 1.43 9.12 6.75
CA ALA A 69 1.02 9.88 5.56
C ALA A 69 -0.51 9.95 5.46
N ALA A 70 -1.22 8.88 5.79
CA ALA A 70 -2.68 8.87 5.84
C ALA A 70 -3.22 9.87 6.90
N LEU A 71 -2.61 9.90 8.10
CA LEU A 71 -2.96 10.85 9.15
C LEU A 71 -2.69 12.30 8.74
N TYR A 72 -1.53 12.57 8.17
CA TYR A 72 -1.21 13.89 7.60
C TYR A 72 -2.18 14.29 6.48
N GLY A 73 -2.63 13.30 5.71
CA GLY A 73 -3.56 13.41 4.60
C GLY A 73 -4.98 13.84 4.99
N LEU A 74 -5.40 13.68 6.24
CA LEU A 74 -6.80 13.88 6.68
C LEU A 74 -7.33 15.29 6.37
N ARG A 75 -6.46 16.29 6.33
CA ARG A 75 -6.79 17.70 6.08
C ARG A 75 -6.87 18.10 4.60
N TYR A 76 -6.61 17.16 3.70
CA TYR A 76 -6.48 17.44 2.26
C TYR A 76 -7.68 16.90 1.47
N SER A 77 -7.85 17.42 0.25
CA SER A 77 -8.85 16.89 -0.67
C SER A 77 -8.57 15.42 -1.01
N LYS A 78 -9.59 14.70 -1.49
CA LYS A 78 -9.46 13.30 -1.93
C LYS A 78 -8.27 13.09 -2.88
N ARG A 79 -8.15 13.94 -3.92
CA ARG A 79 -7.09 13.83 -4.93
C ARG A 79 -5.70 14.09 -4.36
N GLU A 80 -5.56 15.06 -3.45
CA GLU A 80 -4.29 15.36 -2.78
C GLU A 80 -3.89 14.25 -1.79
N PHE A 81 -4.86 13.68 -1.07
CA PHE A 81 -4.65 12.52 -0.21
C PHE A 81 -4.11 11.34 -1.03
N GLU A 82 -4.77 10.99 -2.14
CA GLU A 82 -4.33 9.94 -3.06
C GLU A 82 -2.91 10.20 -3.57
N LYS A 83 -2.62 11.44 -4.00
CA LYS A 83 -1.30 11.84 -4.45
C LYS A 83 -0.22 11.61 -3.40
N ILE A 84 -0.45 12.02 -2.15
CA ILE A 84 0.50 11.82 -1.05
C ILE A 84 0.78 10.32 -0.84
N VAL A 85 -0.27 9.51 -0.79
CA VAL A 85 -0.17 8.06 -0.54
C VAL A 85 0.58 7.36 -1.67
N ILE A 86 0.22 7.66 -2.91
CA ILE A 86 0.77 7.03 -4.10
C ILE A 86 2.22 7.45 -4.31
N ASP A 87 2.54 8.75 -4.22
CA ASP A 87 3.91 9.21 -4.44
C ASP A 87 4.88 8.64 -3.41
N ILE A 88 4.50 8.56 -2.12
CA ILE A 88 5.34 7.96 -1.07
C ILE A 88 5.54 6.46 -1.29
N THR A 89 4.53 5.77 -1.79
CA THR A 89 4.60 4.33 -2.10
C THR A 89 5.54 4.07 -3.27
N ARG A 90 5.39 4.85 -4.35
CA ARG A 90 6.14 4.74 -5.60
C ARG A 90 7.65 4.96 -5.47
N LEU A 91 8.11 5.59 -4.40
CA LEU A 91 9.54 5.69 -4.10
C LEU A 91 10.23 4.32 -4.01
N THR A 92 9.48 3.25 -3.70
CA THR A 92 10.05 1.91 -3.61
C THR A 92 9.18 0.81 -4.21
N HIS A 93 7.88 1.08 -4.42
CA HIS A 93 6.91 0.12 -4.94
C HIS A 93 6.00 0.80 -5.96
N THR A 94 6.18 0.48 -7.23
CA THR A 94 5.41 1.05 -8.36
C THR A 94 4.38 0.09 -8.93
N ASN A 95 4.39 -1.18 -8.49
CA ASN A 95 3.43 -2.17 -8.96
C ASN A 95 1.99 -1.82 -8.50
N PRO A 96 0.98 -1.98 -9.37
CA PRO A 96 -0.43 -1.74 -9.03
C PRO A 96 -0.90 -2.40 -7.72
N LEU A 97 -0.49 -3.65 -7.46
CA LEU A 97 -0.84 -4.36 -6.23
C LEU A 97 -0.31 -3.65 -4.98
N ALA A 98 0.95 -3.24 -4.99
CA ALA A 98 1.53 -2.52 -3.85
C ALA A 98 0.91 -1.14 -3.64
N ILE A 99 0.56 -0.45 -4.74
CA ILE A 99 -0.11 0.86 -4.68
C ILE A 99 -1.52 0.72 -4.10
N PHE A 100 -2.31 -0.24 -4.58
CA PHE A 100 -3.64 -0.51 -4.03
C PHE A 100 -3.60 -0.98 -2.58
N GLY A 101 -2.60 -1.77 -2.19
CA GLY A 101 -2.39 -2.13 -0.79
C GLY A 101 -2.13 -0.92 0.11
N ALA A 102 -1.33 0.03 -0.34
CA ALA A 102 -1.08 1.26 0.39
C ALA A 102 -2.33 2.16 0.46
N LEU A 103 -3.09 2.25 -0.65
CA LEU A 103 -4.34 3.01 -0.70
C LEU A 103 -5.43 2.43 0.20
N ILE A 104 -5.67 1.11 0.18
CA ILE A 104 -6.64 0.48 1.08
C ILE A 104 -6.27 0.75 2.53
N GLN A 105 -5.00 0.56 2.91
CA GLN A 105 -4.55 0.83 4.28
C GLN A 105 -4.76 2.31 4.66
N ALA A 106 -4.46 3.24 3.76
CA ALA A 106 -4.64 4.67 4.00
C ALA A 106 -6.12 5.08 4.07
N TYR A 107 -6.96 4.56 3.17
CA TYR A 107 -8.41 4.77 3.18
C TYR A 107 -9.06 4.22 4.43
N ALA A 108 -8.64 3.04 4.89
CA ALA A 108 -9.13 2.45 6.13
C ALA A 108 -8.85 3.36 7.32
N ILE A 109 -7.63 3.90 7.42
CA ILE A 109 -7.26 4.87 8.46
C ILE A 109 -8.18 6.09 8.39
N GLN A 110 -8.34 6.72 7.22
CA GLN A 110 -9.18 7.92 7.10
C GLN A 110 -10.65 7.65 7.42
N MET A 111 -11.19 6.52 6.97
CA MET A 111 -12.58 6.14 7.24
C MET A 111 -12.80 5.87 8.73
N ILE A 112 -11.90 5.14 9.39
CA ILE A 112 -12.00 4.90 10.85
C ILE A 112 -11.95 6.22 11.63
N PHE A 113 -11.06 7.15 11.25
CA PHE A 113 -11.02 8.47 11.89
C PHE A 113 -12.32 9.25 11.70
N SER A 114 -12.94 9.16 10.53
CA SER A 114 -14.25 9.80 10.27
C SER A 114 -15.35 9.19 11.13
N LEU A 115 -15.42 7.85 11.21
CA LEU A 115 -16.38 7.13 12.05
C LEU A 115 -16.22 7.49 13.54
N ILE A 116 -14.99 7.58 14.03
CA ILE A 116 -14.70 7.97 15.42
C ILE A 116 -15.13 9.42 15.67
N HIS A 117 -14.81 10.34 14.75
CA HIS A 117 -15.17 11.76 14.88
C HIS A 117 -16.69 11.96 14.93
N ASP A 118 -17.42 11.22 14.09
CA ASP A 118 -18.88 11.33 13.95
C ASP A 118 -19.64 10.43 14.94
N HIS A 119 -18.93 9.72 15.83
CA HIS A 119 -19.50 8.75 16.79
C HIS A 119 -20.34 7.64 16.15
N ILE A 120 -19.99 7.24 14.93
CA ILE A 120 -20.69 6.21 14.15
C ILE A 120 -20.13 4.83 14.51
N GLN A 121 -21.01 3.87 14.80
CA GLN A 121 -20.61 2.48 15.01
C GLN A 121 -20.13 1.84 13.71
N LEU A 122 -19.09 1.00 13.82
CA LEU A 122 -18.51 0.31 12.67
C LEU A 122 -19.42 -0.83 12.19
N ASP A 123 -20.01 -0.66 11.00
CA ASP A 123 -20.53 -1.76 10.20
C ASP A 123 -19.39 -2.29 9.33
N TYR A 124 -18.90 -3.50 9.63
CA TYR A 124 -17.75 -4.09 8.94
C TYR A 124 -18.02 -4.36 7.45
N VAL A 125 -19.26 -4.70 7.08
CA VAL A 125 -19.66 -5.00 5.71
C VAL A 125 -19.68 -3.72 4.90
N ALA A 126 -20.38 -2.71 5.40
CA ALA A 126 -20.43 -1.40 4.76
C ALA A 126 -19.04 -0.74 4.71
N PHE A 127 -18.21 -0.94 5.73
CA PHE A 127 -16.84 -0.44 5.74
C PHE A 127 -15.99 -1.02 4.61
N ILE A 128 -16.04 -2.35 4.41
CA ILE A 128 -15.29 -3.00 3.33
C ILE A 128 -15.82 -2.59 1.95
N ASP A 129 -17.14 -2.51 1.78
CA ASP A 129 -17.74 -2.06 0.51
C ASP A 129 -17.34 -0.62 0.17
N ASN A 130 -17.29 0.25 1.18
CA ASN A 130 -16.84 1.63 0.99
C ASN A 130 -15.34 1.72 0.68
N LEU A 131 -14.49 0.84 1.23
CA LEU A 131 -13.08 0.75 0.86
C LEU A 131 -12.92 0.39 -0.63
N LEU A 132 -13.62 -0.64 -1.09
CA LEU A 132 -13.59 -1.08 -2.48
C LEU A 132 -14.09 0.02 -3.43
N LYS A 133 -15.25 0.61 -3.13
CA LYS A 133 -15.82 1.71 -3.90
C LYS A 133 -14.87 2.89 -4.01
N ARG A 134 -14.08 3.14 -2.96
CA ARG A 134 -13.10 4.22 -2.97
C ARG A 134 -11.88 3.88 -3.81
N LEU A 135 -11.41 2.64 -3.74
CA LEU A 135 -10.32 2.15 -4.58
C LEU A 135 -10.67 2.25 -6.08
N GLU A 136 -11.87 1.82 -6.46
CA GLU A 136 -12.41 1.90 -7.84
C GLU A 136 -12.49 3.34 -8.39
N ARG A 137 -12.59 4.32 -7.49
CA ARG A 137 -12.71 5.75 -7.83
C ARG A 137 -11.39 6.50 -7.66
N THR A 138 -10.27 5.81 -7.50
CA THR A 138 -8.95 6.44 -7.40
C THR A 138 -8.59 6.99 -8.78
N GLU A 139 -8.24 8.28 -8.85
CA GLU A 139 -8.01 8.97 -10.13
C GLU A 139 -6.55 9.37 -10.32
N TYR A 140 -5.80 9.55 -9.24
CA TYR A 140 -4.41 9.94 -9.35
C TYR A 140 -3.53 8.73 -9.71
N PHE A 141 -2.77 8.83 -10.81
CA PHE A 141 -1.76 7.85 -11.27
C PHE A 141 -2.26 6.45 -11.68
N VAL A 142 -3.50 6.08 -11.31
CA VAL A 142 -4.15 4.84 -11.72
C VAL A 142 -4.71 4.98 -13.13
N ASP A 143 -4.50 3.97 -13.97
CA ASP A 143 -5.07 3.91 -15.32
C ASP A 143 -5.82 2.58 -15.51
N PHE A 144 -7.13 2.60 -15.25
CA PHE A 144 -8.01 1.43 -15.41
C PHE A 144 -8.20 0.97 -16.87
N LYS A 145 -7.60 1.66 -17.86
CA LYS A 145 -7.53 1.15 -19.23
C LYS A 145 -6.42 0.11 -19.40
N GLN A 146 -5.44 0.08 -18.49
CA GLN A 146 -4.36 -0.88 -18.52
C GLN A 146 -4.75 -2.17 -17.77
N PRO A 147 -4.50 -3.36 -18.33
CA PRO A 147 -4.88 -4.63 -17.72
C PRO A 147 -4.32 -4.85 -16.31
N ASN A 148 -3.08 -4.46 -16.06
CA ASN A 148 -2.42 -4.65 -14.76
C ASN A 148 -3.13 -3.92 -13.59
N TRP A 149 -3.75 -2.77 -13.84
CA TRP A 149 -4.54 -2.06 -12.84
C TRP A 149 -5.90 -2.72 -12.60
N LEU A 150 -6.53 -3.27 -13.65
CA LEU A 150 -7.77 -4.03 -13.51
C LEU A 150 -7.53 -5.35 -12.75
N GLU A 151 -6.51 -6.11 -13.12
CA GLU A 151 -6.11 -7.34 -12.44
C GLU A 151 -5.81 -7.10 -10.95
N ALA A 152 -5.08 -6.01 -10.64
CA ALA A 152 -4.81 -5.64 -9.26
C ALA A 152 -6.08 -5.28 -8.49
N LEU A 153 -7.03 -4.59 -9.13
CA LEU A 153 -8.31 -4.23 -8.51
C LEU A 153 -9.14 -5.49 -8.22
N ASP A 154 -9.19 -6.42 -9.18
CA ASP A 154 -9.94 -7.67 -9.06
C ASP A 154 -9.35 -8.56 -7.96
N ALA A 155 -8.03 -8.64 -7.84
CA ALA A 155 -7.35 -9.30 -6.73
C ALA A 155 -7.77 -8.74 -5.36
N TYR A 156 -7.84 -7.42 -5.22
CA TYR A 156 -8.29 -6.80 -3.98
C TYR A 156 -9.77 -7.01 -3.70
N LYS A 157 -10.62 -7.01 -4.75
CA LYS A 157 -12.05 -7.34 -4.65
C LYS A 157 -12.23 -8.75 -4.11
N GLU A 158 -11.58 -9.73 -4.73
CA GLU A 158 -11.66 -11.14 -4.31
C GLU A 158 -11.25 -11.29 -2.84
N LYS A 159 -10.08 -10.75 -2.47
CA LYS A 159 -9.56 -10.83 -1.09
C LYS A 159 -10.48 -10.15 -0.08
N LEU A 160 -11.05 -8.99 -0.40
CA LEU A 160 -11.96 -8.29 0.51
C LEU A 160 -13.34 -8.97 0.59
N GLN A 161 -13.80 -9.68 -0.45
CA GLN A 161 -14.98 -10.54 -0.33
C GLN A 161 -14.75 -11.71 0.64
N ILE A 162 -13.56 -12.33 0.60
CA ILE A 162 -13.18 -13.38 1.57
C ILE A 162 -13.19 -12.79 2.99
N VAL A 163 -12.63 -11.59 3.20
CA VAL A 163 -12.67 -10.92 4.51
C VAL A 163 -14.11 -10.71 4.97
N LYS A 164 -15.02 -10.23 4.11
CA LYS A 164 -16.44 -10.10 4.44
C LYS A 164 -17.06 -11.43 4.87
N TYR A 165 -16.82 -12.49 4.11
CA TYR A 165 -17.31 -13.82 4.44
C TYR A 165 -16.84 -14.29 5.83
N LEU A 166 -15.54 -14.13 6.12
CA LEU A 166 -14.96 -14.53 7.40
C LEU A 166 -15.48 -13.71 8.60
N LEU A 167 -15.91 -12.46 8.38
CA LEU A 167 -16.46 -11.61 9.43
C LEU A 167 -17.94 -11.87 9.71
N ILE A 168 -18.69 -12.38 8.73
CA ILE A 168 -20.11 -12.73 8.86
C ILE A 168 -20.28 -14.18 9.36
N ASP A 169 -19.29 -15.05 9.12
CA ASP A 169 -19.37 -16.46 9.53
C ASP A 169 -19.30 -16.63 11.05
N ASP A 170 -20.42 -17.02 11.65
CA ASP A 170 -20.56 -17.32 13.09
C ASP A 170 -19.68 -18.49 13.56
N LYS A 171 -19.13 -19.29 12.64
CA LYS A 171 -18.32 -20.48 12.95
C LYS A 171 -16.95 -20.18 13.55
N LYS A 172 -16.56 -18.90 13.69
CA LYS A 172 -15.25 -18.44 14.22
C LYS A 172 -14.08 -19.16 13.54
N PRO A 173 -13.63 -18.68 12.36
CA PRO A 173 -12.63 -19.37 11.56
C PRO A 173 -11.31 -19.56 12.32
N SER A 174 -10.67 -20.72 12.16
CA SER A 174 -9.34 -20.97 12.75
C SER A 174 -8.27 -20.09 12.09
N VAL A 175 -7.19 -19.79 12.80
CA VAL A 175 -6.06 -19.03 12.25
C VAL A 175 -5.52 -19.69 10.98
N THR A 176 -5.44 -21.03 10.95
CA THR A 176 -5.00 -21.78 9.76
C THR A 176 -5.94 -21.56 8.58
N ASN A 177 -7.25 -21.55 8.81
CA ASN A 177 -8.23 -21.28 7.76
C ASN A 177 -8.10 -19.84 7.23
N ILE A 178 -7.95 -18.85 8.12
CA ILE A 178 -7.73 -17.45 7.74
C ILE A 178 -6.46 -17.33 6.89
N VAL A 179 -5.35 -17.92 7.34
CA VAL A 179 -4.06 -17.90 6.61
C VAL A 179 -4.17 -18.59 5.26
N HIS A 180 -4.90 -19.70 5.16
CA HIS A 180 -5.10 -20.40 3.89
C HIS A 180 -5.86 -19.54 2.88
N GLN A 181 -6.91 -18.84 3.30
CA GLN A 181 -7.76 -18.06 2.39
C GLN A 181 -7.16 -16.68 2.06
N LEU A 182 -6.62 -15.97 3.05
CA LEU A 182 -6.11 -14.60 2.89
C LEU A 182 -4.60 -14.54 2.61
N GLY A 183 -3.89 -15.66 2.82
CA GLY A 183 -2.44 -15.73 2.67
C GLY A 183 -1.68 -15.19 3.89
N ARG A 184 -0.37 -15.40 3.87
CA ARG A 184 0.60 -14.83 4.83
C ARG A 184 1.88 -14.45 4.09
N PHE A 185 1.77 -13.59 3.09
CA PHE A 185 2.91 -13.30 2.21
C PHE A 185 3.48 -11.90 2.45
N THR A 186 4.53 -11.89 3.27
CA THR A 186 5.70 -11.02 3.13
C THR A 186 6.86 -11.99 3.09
N PHE A 187 7.62 -12.10 2.00
CA PHE A 187 8.84 -12.91 2.11
C PHE A 187 9.73 -12.28 3.20
N SER A 188 9.94 -13.08 4.25
CA SER A 188 10.49 -12.78 5.59
C SER A 188 9.55 -12.05 6.59
N ARG A 189 8.93 -12.87 7.45
CA ARG A 189 8.46 -12.55 8.82
C ARG A 189 7.48 -11.38 9.01
N GLY A 190 6.28 -11.56 8.47
CA GLY A 190 5.04 -11.19 9.13
C GLY A 190 4.57 -9.76 8.95
N THR A 191 3.64 -9.55 8.02
CA THR A 191 2.47 -8.69 8.27
C THR A 191 1.30 -9.11 7.38
N PHE A 192 0.09 -8.95 7.90
CA PHE A 192 -1.17 -9.03 7.20
C PHE A 192 -1.28 -7.81 6.27
N LEU A 193 -1.16 -8.02 4.96
CA LEU A 193 -1.60 -7.08 3.94
C LEU A 193 -2.01 -7.94 2.76
N LEU A 194 -3.27 -7.79 2.35
CA LEU A 194 -3.97 -8.55 1.32
C LEU A 194 -3.19 -8.42 0.01
N LEU A 195 -2.16 -9.25 -0.18
CA LEU A 195 -1.58 -9.49 -1.49
C LEU A 195 -2.27 -10.74 -2.02
N PRO A 196 -2.74 -10.74 -3.27
CA PRO A 196 -3.23 -11.96 -3.88
C PRO A 196 -2.16 -13.05 -3.76
N SER A 197 -2.57 -14.19 -3.19
CA SER A 197 -1.88 -15.45 -3.45
C SER A 197 -1.99 -15.68 -4.96
N TYR A 198 -0.92 -16.11 -5.62
CA TYR A 198 -0.78 -16.33 -7.07
C TYR A 198 -0.24 -15.15 -7.88
N MET A 199 1.10 -15.06 -7.95
CA MET A 199 1.90 -15.11 -9.18
C MET A 199 3.28 -15.69 -8.85
#